data_AF-A0A3D6A4U7-F1
#
_entry.id   AF-A0A3D6A4U7-F1
#
_cell.length_a   1.000
_cell.length_b   1.000
_cell.length_c   1.000
_cell.angle_alpha   90.00
_cell.angle_beta   90.00
_cell.angle_gamma   90.00
#
_symmetry.space_group_name_H-M   'P 1'
#
loop_
_entity.id
_entity.type
_entity.pdbx_description
1 polymer ?
#
loop_
_entity_poly.entity_id
_entity_poly.type
_entity_poly.pdbx_seq_one_letter_code
_entity_poly.pdbx_strand_id
1 'polypeptide(L)'
;ATWIKWTAGKHTFDAAVFSGTYDDYLGGWEDSKVFYGSWLGDYSQGSSFDSLEYWISYYQQEGLVSEDRLAGGNEWALSFVNRIENGPWALHSTLAWGDNGEQSNLNREGSFAGFVLMPMYWLKDQKMKVVSRYLYQESNLSEGLKLNSRYGPLADTRDTSIDLNSGRGDQHQGIYLGLNYYLCGENLKLVSGIQHDELKSMGDTQFRGWTLGTSLRLWF
;
A
#
# COMPACT_ATOMS: atom_id res chain seq x y z
N ALA A 1 -4.77 19.82 8.33
CA ALA A 1 -3.80 18.81 8.82
C ALA A 1 -2.70 19.49 9.62
N THR A 2 -2.26 18.85 10.70
CA THR A 2 -1.13 19.27 11.54
C THR A 2 -0.22 18.07 11.73
N TRP A 3 1.09 18.23 11.56
CA TRP A 3 2.05 17.14 11.75
C TRP A 3 3.30 17.62 12.50
N ILE A 4 3.93 16.69 13.20
CA ILE A 4 5.26 16.85 13.75
C ILE A 4 6.09 15.60 13.43
N LYS A 5 7.34 15.84 13.09
CA LYS A 5 8.35 14.81 12.86
C LYS A 5 9.57 15.14 13.68
N TRP A 6 10.11 14.16 14.40
CA TRP A 6 11.35 14.36 15.16
C TRP A 6 12.21 13.10 15.12
N THR A 7 13.51 13.30 15.35
CA THR A 7 14.50 12.23 15.35
C THR A 7 15.28 12.28 16.66
N ALA A 8 15.48 11.12 17.27
CA ALA A 8 16.27 10.93 18.48
C ALA A 8 17.22 9.74 18.28
N GLY A 9 18.49 10.05 18.00
CA GLY A 9 19.48 9.04 17.63
C GLY A 9 19.05 8.30 16.36
N LYS A 10 18.95 6.98 16.44
CA LYS A 10 18.55 6.10 15.33
C LYS A 10 17.04 5.96 15.12
N HIS A 11 16.25 6.71 15.87
CA HIS A 11 14.79 6.63 15.85
C HIS A 11 14.21 7.90 15.26
N THR A 12 13.28 7.74 14.34
CA THR A 12 12.46 8.82 13.77
C THR A 12 11.02 8.55 14.12
N PHE A 13 10.30 9.59 14.52
CA PHE A 13 8.90 9.53 14.90
C PHE A 13 8.12 10.55 14.09
N ASP A 14 6.90 10.17 13.73
CA ASP A 14 5.94 11.06 13.08
C ASP A 14 4.62 10.97 13.85
N ALA A 15 4.01 12.12 14.12
CA ALA A 15 2.66 12.20 14.67
C ALA A 15 1.88 13.26 13.90
N ALA A 16 0.64 12.95 13.54
CA ALA A 16 -0.17 13.86 12.75
C ALA A 16 -1.67 13.72 13.06
N VAL A 17 -2.38 14.82 12.85
CA VAL A 17 -3.84 14.86 12.81
C VAL A 17 -4.27 15.39 11.45
N PHE A 18 -5.08 14.62 10.76
CA PHE A 18 -5.68 14.98 9.48
C PHE A 18 -7.19 15.12 9.64
N SER A 19 -7.77 16.02 8.87
CA SER A 19 -9.20 16.10 8.63
C SER A 19 -9.37 16.60 7.21
N GLY A 20 -10.45 16.20 6.56
CA GLY A 20 -10.72 16.54 5.17
C GLY A 20 -12.18 16.33 4.84
N THR A 21 -12.62 17.12 3.87
CA THR A 21 -13.95 17.10 3.25
C THR A 21 -13.73 16.95 1.75
N TYR A 22 -14.67 16.31 1.07
CA TYR A 22 -14.66 16.08 -0.37
C TYR A 22 -15.37 17.19 -1.15
N ASP A 23 -16.26 17.95 -0.51
CA ASP A 23 -17.12 18.93 -1.18
C ASP A 23 -16.71 20.39 -0.94
N ASP A 24 -15.93 20.68 0.10
CA ASP A 24 -15.51 22.07 0.36
C ASP A 24 -14.27 22.49 -0.44
N TYR A 25 -14.27 23.75 -0.86
CA TYR A 25 -13.11 24.38 -1.52
C TYR A 25 -11.87 24.47 -0.61
N LEU A 26 -12.07 24.63 0.70
CA LEU A 26 -11.02 24.59 1.71
C LEU A 26 -11.40 23.59 2.80
N GLY A 27 -10.56 22.57 2.98
CA GLY A 27 -10.80 21.55 4.00
C GLY A 27 -10.87 22.13 5.41
N GLY A 28 -11.93 21.76 6.14
CA GLY A 28 -12.16 22.13 7.54
C GLY A 28 -11.70 21.08 8.56
N TRP A 29 -12.19 21.21 9.79
CA TRP A 29 -12.00 20.27 10.91
C TRP A 29 -13.32 19.70 11.44
N GLU A 30 -14.42 19.96 10.72
CA GLU A 30 -15.78 19.61 11.14
C GLU A 30 -16.12 18.15 10.85
N ASP A 31 -15.57 17.57 9.79
CA ASP A 31 -15.71 16.16 9.45
C ASP A 31 -14.75 15.26 10.24
N SER A 32 -14.56 14.05 9.74
CA SER A 32 -13.71 13.02 10.34
C SER A 32 -12.30 13.50 10.63
N LYS A 33 -11.71 12.92 11.68
CA LYS A 33 -10.36 13.20 12.15
C LYS A 33 -9.57 11.92 12.16
N VAL A 34 -8.39 11.94 11.53
CA VAL A 34 -7.45 10.83 11.53
C VAL A 34 -6.26 11.18 12.41
N PHE A 35 -6.05 10.39 13.45
CA PHE A 35 -4.87 10.45 14.30
C PHE A 35 -3.87 9.43 13.82
N TYR A 36 -2.66 9.88 13.50
CA TYR A 36 -1.58 9.06 12.97
C TYR A 36 -0.35 9.13 13.87
N GLY A 37 0.28 7.99 14.07
CA GLY A 37 1.55 7.87 14.77
C GLY A 37 2.44 6.84 14.10
N SER A 38 3.73 7.11 14.01
CA SER A 38 4.68 6.13 13.52
C SER A 38 6.06 6.27 14.13
N TRP A 39 6.79 5.15 14.11
CA TRP A 39 8.15 5.01 14.58
C TRP A 39 8.97 4.25 13.54
N LEU A 40 10.06 4.85 13.10
CA LEU A 40 11.09 4.23 12.26
C LEU A 40 12.39 4.10 13.06
N GLY A 41 12.96 2.91 13.12
CA GLY A 41 14.27 2.64 13.69
C GLY A 41 15.25 2.18 12.61
N ASP A 42 16.38 2.88 12.50
CA ASP A 42 17.48 2.54 11.61
C ASP A 42 18.59 1.81 12.40
N TYR A 43 18.79 0.53 12.11
CA TYR A 43 19.77 -0.32 12.77
C TYR A 43 20.92 -0.70 11.83
N SER A 44 21.07 0.02 10.73
CA SER A 44 22.12 -0.23 9.74
C SER A 44 23.49 -0.10 10.41
N GLN A 45 23.73 0.99 11.14
CA GLN A 45 24.94 1.17 11.94
C GLN A 45 25.03 0.15 13.08
N GLY A 46 26.12 -0.64 13.10
CA GLY A 46 26.36 -1.68 14.10
C GLY A 46 25.77 -3.05 13.74
N SER A 47 25.12 -3.17 12.59
CA SER A 47 24.73 -4.46 12.01
C SER A 47 25.71 -4.92 10.93
N SER A 48 25.54 -6.15 10.43
CA SER A 48 26.24 -6.67 9.25
C SER A 48 25.53 -6.36 7.93
N PHE A 49 24.46 -5.56 7.96
CA PHE A 49 23.65 -5.21 6.80
C PHE A 49 23.97 -3.78 6.32
N ASP A 50 23.90 -3.56 5.01
CA ASP A 50 24.06 -2.22 4.44
C ASP A 50 22.87 -1.33 4.81
N SER A 51 21.67 -1.91 4.91
CA SER A 51 20.48 -1.28 5.45
C SER A 51 19.69 -2.26 6.32
N LEU A 52 19.26 -1.81 7.50
CA LEU A 52 18.36 -2.56 8.38
C LEU A 52 17.38 -1.59 9.06
N GLU A 53 16.18 -1.45 8.49
CA GLU A 53 15.14 -0.56 8.99
C GLU A 53 13.91 -1.34 9.46
N TYR A 54 13.29 -0.83 10.53
CA TYR A 54 11.97 -1.23 10.99
C TYR A 54 11.09 -0.01 11.08
N TRP A 55 9.84 -0.11 10.61
CA TRP A 55 8.87 0.97 10.70
C TRP A 55 7.52 0.42 11.15
N ILE A 56 6.98 0.99 12.22
CA ILE A 56 5.64 0.74 12.71
C ILE A 56 4.83 2.01 12.50
N SER A 57 3.64 1.90 11.92
CA SER A 57 2.71 3.01 11.80
C SER A 57 1.29 2.59 12.14
N TYR A 58 0.59 3.44 12.85
CA TYR A 58 -0.80 3.29 13.23
C TYR A 58 -1.58 4.53 12.82
N TYR A 59 -2.82 4.35 12.38
CA TYR A 59 -3.79 5.43 12.42
C TYR A 59 -5.12 4.94 12.95
N GLN A 60 -5.89 5.89 13.47
CA GLN A 60 -7.29 5.73 13.81
C GLN A 60 -8.08 6.93 13.30
N GLN A 61 -9.30 6.68 12.83
CA GLN A 61 -10.22 7.64 12.30
C GLN A 61 -11.46 7.71 13.18
N GLU A 62 -11.80 8.91 13.62
CA GLU A 62 -13.06 9.22 14.28
C GLU A 62 -13.95 9.99 13.30
N GLY A 63 -15.20 9.57 13.16
CA GLY A 63 -16.19 10.23 12.31
C GLY A 63 -17.37 9.32 12.00
N LEU A 64 -18.52 9.92 11.74
CA LEU A 64 -19.75 9.20 11.42
C LEU A 64 -19.76 8.73 9.95
N VAL A 65 -20.55 7.72 9.62
CA VAL A 65 -20.74 7.25 8.24
C VAL A 65 -21.34 8.33 7.32
N SER A 66 -22.04 9.32 7.90
CA SER A 66 -22.61 10.46 7.17
C SER A 66 -21.62 11.58 6.89
N GLU A 67 -20.44 11.55 7.49
CA GLU A 67 -19.38 12.55 7.32
C GLU A 67 -18.39 12.10 6.24
N ASP A 68 -17.63 13.04 5.71
CA ASP A 68 -16.54 12.73 4.80
C ASP A 68 -15.40 12.05 5.55
N ARG A 69 -15.04 10.84 5.12
CA ARG A 69 -14.00 10.01 5.74
C ARG A 69 -12.83 9.74 4.82
N LEU A 70 -11.63 9.95 5.32
CA LEU A 70 -10.36 9.64 4.65
C LEU A 70 -10.13 8.12 4.60
N ALA A 71 -9.13 7.72 3.82
CA ALA A 71 -8.67 6.33 3.71
C ALA A 71 -9.79 5.32 3.39
N GLY A 72 -10.81 5.73 2.64
CA GLY A 72 -11.94 4.86 2.28
C GLY A 72 -12.90 4.55 3.44
N GLY A 73 -12.81 5.29 4.55
CA GLY A 73 -13.65 5.10 5.73
C GLY A 73 -13.07 4.17 6.78
N ASN A 74 -11.89 3.60 6.56
CA ASN A 74 -11.27 2.67 7.51
C ASN A 74 -11.14 3.29 8.91
N GLU A 75 -11.58 2.57 9.93
CA GLU A 75 -11.57 3.03 11.32
C GLU A 75 -10.16 3.05 11.88
N TRP A 76 -9.38 1.99 11.68
CA TRP A 76 -7.98 1.97 12.09
C TRP A 76 -7.16 1.02 11.25
N ALA A 77 -5.86 1.26 11.18
CA ALA A 77 -4.91 0.30 10.64
C ALA A 77 -3.56 0.40 11.35
N LEU A 78 -2.90 -0.73 11.48
CA LEU A 78 -1.53 -0.87 11.96
C LEU A 78 -0.72 -1.60 10.89
N SER A 79 0.47 -1.08 10.59
CA SER A 79 1.42 -1.74 9.71
C SER A 79 2.80 -1.82 10.32
N PHE A 80 3.46 -2.95 10.06
CA PHE A 80 4.87 -3.19 10.32
C PHE A 80 5.60 -3.38 9.00
N VAL A 81 6.61 -2.57 8.76
CA VAL A 81 7.45 -2.58 7.57
C VAL A 81 8.88 -2.92 7.98
N ASN A 82 9.52 -3.78 7.20
CA ASN A 82 10.95 -4.06 7.34
C ASN A 82 11.65 -3.85 6.00
N ARG A 83 12.84 -3.24 6.04
CA ARG A 83 13.73 -3.09 4.89
C ARG A 83 15.11 -3.59 5.25
N ILE A 84 15.64 -4.47 4.41
CA ILE A 84 16.95 -5.07 4.58
C ILE A 84 17.68 -4.96 3.25
N GLU A 85 18.91 -4.45 3.27
CA GLU A 85 19.81 -4.47 2.12
C GLU A 85 21.16 -5.06 2.53
N ASN A 86 21.73 -5.91 1.68
CA ASN A 86 23.06 -6.48 1.87
C ASN A 86 23.68 -6.88 0.52
N GLY A 87 24.66 -6.11 0.08
CA GLY A 87 25.28 -6.22 -1.23
C GLY A 87 24.24 -6.13 -2.35
N PRO A 88 24.16 -7.12 -3.26
CA PRO A 88 23.23 -7.07 -4.38
C PRO A 88 21.77 -7.34 -3.99
N TRP A 89 21.50 -7.79 -2.75
CA TRP A 89 20.18 -8.18 -2.29
C TRP A 89 19.49 -7.05 -1.55
N ALA A 90 18.19 -6.91 -1.78
CA ALA A 90 17.30 -6.12 -0.94
C ALA A 90 15.99 -6.87 -0.72
N LEU A 91 15.43 -6.76 0.47
CA LEU A 91 14.12 -7.30 0.83
C LEU A 91 13.32 -6.21 1.53
N HIS A 92 12.17 -5.87 0.96
CA HIS A 92 11.15 -5.12 1.69
C HIS A 92 10.01 -6.05 2.05
N SER A 93 9.52 -5.94 3.27
CA SER A 93 8.34 -6.67 3.73
C SER A 93 7.38 -5.74 4.46
N THR A 94 6.10 -6.06 4.41
CA THR A 94 5.05 -5.32 5.12
C THR A 94 4.03 -6.30 5.63
N LEU A 95 3.63 -6.14 6.89
CA LEU A 95 2.45 -6.75 7.50
C LEU A 95 1.49 -5.61 7.82
N ALA A 96 0.20 -5.78 7.54
CA ALA A 96 -0.81 -4.78 7.86
C ALA A 96 -2.10 -5.45 8.32
N TRP A 97 -2.81 -4.80 9.23
CA TRP A 97 -4.10 -5.24 9.75
C TRP A 97 -4.89 -4.03 10.23
N GLY A 98 -6.21 -4.14 10.24
CA GLY A 98 -7.09 -3.02 10.57
C GLY A 98 -8.54 -3.41 10.56
N ASP A 99 -9.39 -2.40 10.71
CA ASP A 99 -10.84 -2.53 10.58
C ASP A 99 -11.39 -1.41 9.69
N ASN A 100 -12.33 -1.78 8.82
CA ASN A 100 -13.00 -0.82 7.95
C ASN A 100 -14.01 0.03 8.72
N GLY A 101 -14.37 -0.33 9.96
CA GLY A 101 -15.37 0.36 10.78
C GLY A 101 -16.76 0.28 10.20
N GLU A 102 -17.66 1.12 10.70
CA GLU A 102 -19.00 1.27 10.14
C GLU A 102 -18.92 1.79 8.69
N GLN A 103 -19.75 1.26 7.80
CA GLN A 103 -19.81 1.63 6.39
C GLN A 103 -21.26 1.75 5.93
N SER A 104 -21.49 2.50 4.84
CA SER A 104 -22.83 2.57 4.23
C SER A 104 -23.29 1.25 3.61
N ASN A 105 -22.36 0.33 3.34
CA ASN A 105 -22.63 -1.05 2.95
C ASN A 105 -21.96 -1.99 3.96
N LEU A 106 -22.78 -2.78 4.66
CA LEU A 106 -22.33 -3.73 5.69
C LEU A 106 -21.31 -4.75 5.16
N ASN A 107 -21.32 -5.09 3.87
CA ASN A 107 -20.34 -6.01 3.28
C ASN A 107 -18.91 -5.42 3.21
N ARG A 108 -18.75 -4.11 3.43
CA ARG A 108 -17.48 -3.40 3.36
C ARG A 108 -16.86 -3.12 4.73
N GLU A 109 -17.58 -3.46 5.80
CA GLU A 109 -17.11 -3.29 7.17
C GLU A 109 -16.08 -4.37 7.54
N GLY A 110 -15.73 -4.41 8.82
CA GLY A 110 -15.02 -5.53 9.43
C GLY A 110 -13.51 -5.49 9.23
N SER A 111 -12.87 -6.49 9.82
CA SER A 111 -11.43 -6.57 9.90
C SER A 111 -10.80 -7.01 8.58
N PHE A 112 -9.58 -6.55 8.37
CA PHE A 112 -8.73 -6.97 7.27
C PHE A 112 -7.30 -7.18 7.74
N ALA A 113 -6.57 -8.01 7.03
CA ALA A 113 -5.16 -8.24 7.24
C ALA A 113 -4.47 -8.58 5.91
N GLY A 114 -3.16 -8.36 5.84
CA GLY A 114 -2.39 -8.71 4.67
C GLY A 114 -0.90 -8.57 4.87
N PHE A 115 -0.17 -9.04 3.87
CA PHE A 115 1.26 -8.90 3.80
C PHE A 115 1.76 -8.68 2.38
N VAL A 116 2.95 -8.09 2.30
CA VAL A 116 3.70 -7.90 1.07
C VAL A 116 5.13 -8.37 1.32
N LEU A 117 5.66 -9.17 0.39
CA LEU A 117 7.07 -9.54 0.32
C LEU A 117 7.63 -9.07 -1.01
N MET A 118 8.72 -8.33 -0.99
CA MET A 118 9.32 -7.74 -2.18
C MET A 118 10.84 -7.94 -2.20
N PRO A 119 11.32 -9.14 -2.59
CA PRO A 119 12.73 -9.37 -2.79
C PRO A 119 13.21 -8.76 -4.12
N MET A 120 14.43 -8.26 -4.09
CA MET A 120 15.08 -7.58 -5.19
C MET A 120 16.55 -7.98 -5.28
N TYR A 121 17.07 -7.95 -6.50
CA TYR A 121 18.45 -8.32 -6.76
C TYR A 121 19.07 -7.49 -7.87
N TRP A 122 20.28 -6.99 -7.66
CA TRP A 122 21.09 -6.34 -8.69
C TRP A 122 21.73 -7.38 -9.61
N LEU A 123 21.16 -7.58 -10.80
CA LEU A 123 21.78 -8.38 -11.87
C LEU A 123 23.08 -7.74 -12.38
N LYS A 124 23.10 -6.41 -12.42
CA LYS A 124 24.26 -5.61 -12.71
C LYS A 124 24.20 -4.39 -11.81
N ASP A 125 25.22 -4.26 -10.97
CA ASP A 125 25.29 -3.21 -9.96
C ASP A 125 25.02 -1.82 -10.58
N GLN A 126 24.15 -1.07 -9.91
CA GLN A 126 23.68 0.26 -10.30
C GLN A 126 23.13 0.40 -11.73
N LYS A 127 22.86 -0.71 -12.44
CA LYS A 127 22.39 -0.70 -13.83
C LYS A 127 21.11 -1.48 -14.04
N MET A 128 21.00 -2.66 -13.44
CA MET A 128 19.87 -3.57 -13.66
C MET A 128 19.47 -4.24 -12.36
N LYS A 129 18.24 -3.95 -11.89
CA LYS A 129 17.66 -4.56 -10.69
C LYS A 129 16.41 -5.34 -11.06
N VAL A 130 16.36 -6.62 -10.71
CA VAL A 130 15.13 -7.42 -10.74
C VAL A 130 14.38 -7.16 -9.45
N VAL A 131 13.06 -7.00 -9.58
CA VAL A 131 12.13 -6.77 -8.48
C VAL A 131 11.03 -7.79 -8.61
N SER A 132 10.75 -8.52 -7.55
CA SER A 132 9.54 -9.36 -7.46
C SER A 132 8.72 -8.93 -6.27
N ARG A 133 7.40 -9.13 -6.33
CA ARG A 133 6.50 -8.85 -5.21
C ARG A 133 5.44 -9.94 -5.12
N TYR A 134 5.21 -10.45 -3.93
CA TYR A 134 4.02 -11.20 -3.59
C TYR A 134 3.20 -10.38 -2.60
N LEU A 135 1.90 -10.26 -2.85
CA LEU A 135 0.93 -9.61 -1.98
C LEU A 135 -0.19 -10.61 -1.70
N TYR A 136 -0.61 -10.68 -0.44
CA TYR A 136 -1.81 -11.39 -0.03
C TYR A 136 -2.54 -10.54 1.00
N GLN A 137 -3.86 -10.44 0.88
CA GLN A 137 -4.71 -9.77 1.85
C GLN A 137 -6.07 -10.44 1.91
N GLU A 138 -6.70 -10.35 3.07
CA GLU A 138 -8.00 -10.92 3.37
C GLU A 138 -8.83 -9.97 4.24
N SER A 139 -10.14 -10.11 4.16
CA SER A 139 -11.12 -9.46 5.03
C SER A 139 -12.18 -10.47 5.45
N ASN A 140 -12.80 -10.23 6.60
CA ASN A 140 -13.89 -11.07 7.09
C ASN A 140 -15.22 -10.84 6.37
N LEU A 141 -15.36 -9.77 5.57
CA LEU A 141 -16.58 -9.44 4.82
C LEU A 141 -16.33 -9.38 3.32
N SER A 142 -17.39 -9.71 2.56
CA SER A 142 -17.36 -10.03 1.13
C SER A 142 -16.89 -8.89 0.21
N GLU A 143 -16.93 -7.63 0.66
CA GLU A 143 -16.46 -6.44 -0.06
C GLU A 143 -15.43 -5.63 0.75
N GLY A 144 -14.87 -6.19 1.82
CA GLY A 144 -13.97 -5.49 2.73
C GLY A 144 -12.63 -5.06 2.12
N LEU A 145 -12.27 -5.61 0.95
CA LEU A 145 -11.09 -5.22 0.18
C LEU A 145 -11.48 -4.44 -1.08
N LYS A 146 -10.56 -3.59 -1.56
CA LYS A 146 -10.66 -2.93 -2.87
C LYS A 146 -9.36 -3.05 -3.64
N LEU A 147 -9.43 -3.49 -4.90
CA LEU A 147 -8.30 -3.43 -5.82
C LEU A 147 -7.85 -1.99 -6.07
N ASN A 148 -6.56 -1.81 -6.34
CA ASN A 148 -6.05 -0.50 -6.75
C ASN A 148 -6.74 -0.05 -8.04
N SER A 149 -7.33 1.15 -8.01
CA SER A 149 -8.18 1.69 -9.07
C SER A 149 -7.52 1.86 -10.45
N ARG A 150 -6.24 1.53 -10.63
CA ARG A 150 -5.50 1.88 -11.86
C ARG A 150 -5.70 0.92 -13.03
N TYR A 151 -5.68 -0.40 -12.84
CA TYR A 151 -5.69 -1.34 -13.97
C TYR A 151 -6.95 -2.19 -14.01
N GLY A 152 -7.23 -2.98 -12.97
CA GLY A 152 -8.43 -3.82 -12.89
C GLY A 152 -9.73 -3.00 -12.98
N PRO A 153 -10.03 -2.12 -12.01
CA PRO A 153 -11.26 -1.34 -12.03
C PRO A 153 -11.41 -0.41 -13.26
N LEU A 154 -10.31 0.06 -13.87
CA LEU A 154 -10.39 0.80 -15.13
C LEU A 154 -10.76 -0.09 -16.32
N ALA A 155 -10.40 -1.38 -16.31
CA ALA A 155 -10.82 -2.30 -17.36
C ALA A 155 -12.33 -2.58 -17.28
N ASP A 156 -12.85 -2.85 -16.08
CA ASP A 156 -14.30 -2.99 -15.78
C ASP A 156 -15.11 -1.78 -16.30
N THR A 157 -14.72 -0.57 -15.89
CA THR A 157 -15.39 0.66 -16.35
C THR A 157 -15.33 0.91 -17.86
N ARG A 158 -14.41 0.28 -18.59
CA ARG A 158 -14.26 0.45 -20.05
C ARG A 158 -14.86 -0.70 -20.86
N ASP A 159 -15.09 -1.85 -20.24
CA ASP A 159 -15.63 -3.04 -20.88
C ASP A 159 -16.69 -3.67 -19.98
N THR A 160 -17.96 -3.41 -20.31
CA THR A 160 -19.12 -3.90 -19.55
C THR A 160 -19.30 -5.42 -19.59
N SER A 161 -18.49 -6.14 -20.37
CA SER A 161 -18.45 -7.61 -20.34
C SER A 161 -17.59 -8.16 -19.20
N ILE A 162 -16.82 -7.29 -18.54
CA ILE A 162 -16.01 -7.59 -17.35
C ILE A 162 -16.78 -7.05 -16.15
N ASP A 163 -17.20 -7.91 -15.22
CA ASP A 163 -17.74 -7.50 -13.93
C ASP A 163 -16.72 -7.83 -12.85
N LEU A 164 -16.05 -6.81 -12.30
CA LEU A 164 -15.08 -6.99 -11.22
C LEU A 164 -15.68 -6.71 -9.84
N ASN A 165 -17.01 -6.65 -9.74
CA ASN A 165 -17.70 -6.22 -8.52
C ASN A 165 -17.16 -4.86 -8.03
N SER A 166 -16.97 -3.90 -8.94
CA SER A 166 -16.31 -2.60 -8.65
C SER A 166 -14.89 -2.73 -8.04
N GLY A 167 -14.21 -3.85 -8.29
CA GLY A 167 -12.93 -4.22 -7.70
C GLY A 167 -13.01 -4.64 -6.23
N ARG A 168 -14.17 -5.07 -5.73
CA ARG A 168 -14.39 -5.45 -4.32
C ARG A 168 -14.37 -6.96 -4.10
N GLY A 169 -13.84 -7.38 -2.95
CA GLY A 169 -13.74 -8.78 -2.56
C GLY A 169 -13.33 -8.95 -1.09
N ASP A 170 -13.16 -10.19 -0.66
CA ASP A 170 -12.71 -10.58 0.69
C ASP A 170 -11.32 -11.24 0.69
N GLN A 171 -10.80 -11.64 -0.48
CA GLN A 171 -9.45 -12.17 -0.62
C GLN A 171 -8.81 -11.62 -1.89
N HIS A 172 -7.57 -11.14 -1.79
CA HIS A 172 -6.79 -10.69 -2.94
C HIS A 172 -5.35 -11.16 -2.83
N GLN A 173 -4.85 -11.75 -3.92
CA GLN A 173 -3.45 -12.08 -4.06
C GLN A 173 -2.90 -11.55 -5.38
N GLY A 174 -1.63 -11.14 -5.36
CA GLY A 174 -0.95 -10.61 -6.53
C GLY A 174 0.52 -10.98 -6.57
N ILE A 175 1.00 -11.40 -7.74
CA ILE A 175 2.41 -11.66 -8.01
C ILE A 175 2.87 -10.68 -9.08
N TYR A 176 3.97 -9.98 -8.82
CA TYR A 176 4.62 -9.07 -9.77
C TYR A 176 6.08 -9.47 -9.99
N LEU A 177 6.52 -9.39 -11.24
CA LEU A 177 7.91 -9.50 -11.64
C LEU A 177 8.27 -8.31 -12.53
N GLY A 178 9.34 -7.61 -12.19
CA GLY A 178 9.79 -6.42 -12.88
C GLY A 178 11.29 -6.31 -13.02
N LEU A 179 11.69 -5.47 -13.96
CA LEU A 179 13.06 -5.12 -14.28
C LEU A 179 13.21 -3.60 -14.30
N ASN A 180 14.12 -3.09 -13.48
CA ASN A 180 14.51 -1.70 -13.46
C ASN A 180 15.85 -1.54 -14.19
N TYR A 181 15.87 -0.71 -15.22
CA TYR A 181 17.07 -0.33 -15.95
C TYR A 181 17.44 1.12 -15.65
N TYR A 182 18.59 1.30 -15.00
CA TYR A 182 19.07 2.58 -14.49
C TYR A 182 19.92 3.28 -15.56
N LEU A 183 19.39 4.37 -16.11
CA LEU A 183 20.05 5.18 -17.13
C LEU A 183 20.99 6.21 -16.48
N CYS A 184 20.54 6.83 -15.38
CA CYS A 184 21.31 7.78 -14.59
C CYS A 184 20.92 7.67 -13.11
N GLY A 185 21.47 6.66 -12.41
CA GLY A 185 21.14 6.40 -11.00
C GLY A 185 19.63 6.40 -10.73
N GLU A 186 19.23 6.88 -9.54
CA GLU A 186 17.81 7.01 -9.19
C GLU A 186 17.08 8.14 -9.93
N ASN A 187 17.81 9.05 -10.60
CA ASN A 187 17.27 10.20 -11.30
C ASN A 187 16.56 9.80 -12.61
N LEU A 188 17.06 8.78 -13.31
CA LEU A 188 16.46 8.29 -14.56
C LEU A 188 16.52 6.77 -14.65
N LYS A 189 15.34 6.14 -14.71
CA LYS A 189 15.22 4.70 -14.91
C LYS A 189 14.00 4.30 -15.72
N LEU A 190 14.15 3.23 -16.47
CA LEU A 190 13.05 2.50 -17.12
C LEU A 190 12.60 1.37 -16.18
N VAL A 191 11.31 1.28 -15.90
CA VAL A 191 10.71 0.25 -15.05
C VAL A 191 9.70 -0.51 -15.88
N SER A 192 9.95 -1.80 -16.09
CA SER A 192 9.04 -2.69 -16.82
C SER A 192 8.63 -3.84 -15.93
N GLY A 193 7.43 -4.36 -16.09
CA GLY A 193 7.01 -5.52 -15.32
C GLY A 193 5.67 -6.10 -15.74
N ILE A 194 5.45 -7.31 -15.24
CA ILE A 194 4.23 -8.10 -15.41
C ILE A 194 3.66 -8.43 -14.03
N GLN A 195 2.33 -8.38 -13.91
CA GLN A 195 1.59 -8.68 -12.70
C GLN A 195 0.49 -9.69 -13.02
N HIS A 196 0.27 -10.65 -12.13
CA HIS A 196 -0.92 -11.47 -12.07
C HIS A 196 -1.67 -11.16 -10.79
N ASP A 197 -2.98 -10.95 -10.88
CA ASP A 197 -3.85 -10.68 -9.74
C ASP A 197 -5.03 -11.63 -9.74
N GLU A 198 -5.46 -12.02 -8.54
CA GLU A 198 -6.69 -12.75 -8.29
C GLU A 198 -7.45 -12.12 -7.12
N LEU A 199 -8.71 -11.75 -7.37
CA LEU A 199 -9.65 -11.25 -6.37
C LEU A 199 -10.78 -12.26 -6.23
N LYS A 200 -11.13 -12.59 -4.98
CA LYS A 200 -12.31 -13.40 -4.65
C LYS A 200 -13.24 -12.65 -3.72
N SER A 201 -14.50 -13.08 -3.73
CA SER A 201 -15.54 -12.70 -2.78
C SER A 201 -16.31 -13.96 -2.42
N MET A 202 -16.37 -14.33 -1.14
CA MET A 202 -17.09 -15.51 -0.65
C MET A 202 -16.68 -16.83 -1.36
N GLY A 203 -15.41 -16.93 -1.75
CA GLY A 203 -14.87 -18.08 -2.48
C GLY A 203 -15.01 -18.02 -4.00
N ASP A 204 -15.87 -17.14 -4.54
CA ASP A 204 -16.05 -16.95 -5.98
C ASP A 204 -15.02 -15.98 -6.55
N THR A 205 -14.45 -16.33 -7.70
CA THR A 205 -13.44 -15.49 -8.38
C THR A 205 -14.12 -14.29 -9.05
N GLN A 206 -13.84 -13.09 -8.55
CA GLN A 206 -14.32 -11.82 -9.11
C GLN A 206 -13.39 -11.29 -10.19
N PHE A 207 -12.08 -11.48 -10.01
CA PHE A 207 -11.07 -11.07 -10.98
C PHE A 207 -9.96 -12.10 -11.04
N ARG A 208 -9.49 -12.40 -12.25
CA ARG A 208 -8.21 -13.06 -12.48
C ARG A 208 -7.61 -12.52 -13.76
N GLY A 209 -6.46 -11.87 -13.68
CA GLY A 209 -5.92 -11.15 -14.84
C GLY A 209 -4.42 -10.97 -14.84
N TRP A 210 -3.88 -10.68 -16.02
CA TRP A 210 -2.49 -10.30 -16.22
C TRP A 210 -2.42 -8.82 -16.64
N THR A 211 -1.51 -8.08 -16.02
CA THR A 211 -1.19 -6.69 -16.38
C THR A 211 0.28 -6.60 -16.78
N LEU A 212 0.57 -5.98 -17.93
CA LEU A 212 1.93 -5.67 -18.38
C LEU A 212 2.08 -4.15 -18.45
N GLY A 213 3.21 -3.63 -17.97
CA GLY A 213 3.48 -2.20 -17.97
C GLY A 213 4.94 -1.85 -18.19
N THR A 214 5.18 -0.68 -18.77
CA THR A 214 6.50 -0.05 -18.85
C THR A 214 6.34 1.43 -18.52
N SER A 215 7.26 1.97 -17.73
CA SER A 215 7.25 3.37 -17.30
C SER A 215 8.66 3.95 -17.30
N LEU A 216 8.77 5.23 -17.65
CA LEU A 216 9.99 6.02 -17.48
C LEU A 216 9.82 6.85 -16.22
N ARG A 217 10.70 6.67 -15.23
CA ARG A 217 10.74 7.49 -14.03
C ARG A 217 11.85 8.52 -14.14
N LEU A 218 11.47 9.77 -13.95
CA LEU A 218 12.32 10.95 -13.89
C LEU A 218 12.25 11.54 -12.49
N TRP A 219 13.40 11.88 -11.92
CA TRP A 219 13.53 12.62 -10.66
C TRP A 219 14.61 13.68 -10.82
N PHE A 220 14.28 14.93 -10.50
CA PHE A 220 15.12 16.12 -10.62
C PHE A 220 15.63 16.59 -9.26
#